data_AF-A0A1G9GMU7-F1
#
_entry.id   AF-A0A1G9GMU7-F1
#
_cell.length_a   1.000
_cell.length_b   1.000
_cell.length_c   1.000
_cell.angle_alpha   90.00
_cell.angle_beta   90.00
_cell.angle_gamma   90.00
#
_symmetry.space_group_name_H-M   'P 1'
#
loop_
_entity.id
_entity.type
_entity.pdbx_description
1 polymer ?
#
loop_
_entity_poly.entity_id
_entity_poly.type
_entity_poly.pdbx_seq_one_letter_code
_entity_poly.pdbx_strand_id
1 'polypeptide(L)'
;MITLQRRQLVGHDILLARHGNHISAMRVDRSAGRVVAFLDDGSTDSAPNLIAPGLRMPDTLRSVLREDWKFLTGISACSVVLAGLMFAASAAVAGMSGDPALIQMLTAYSGN
;
A
#
# COMPACT_ATOMS: atom_id res chain seq x y z
N MET A 1 26.38 -7.24 13.30
CA MET A 1 26.16 -7.32 11.84
C MET A 1 25.17 -8.46 11.60
N ILE A 2 23.88 -8.17 11.48
CA ILE A 2 22.84 -9.20 11.29
C ILE A 2 22.80 -9.50 9.80
N THR A 3 23.45 -10.58 9.37
CA THR A 3 23.23 -11.13 8.04
C THR A 3 21.80 -11.66 8.02
N LEU A 4 20.89 -10.92 7.38
CA LEU A 4 19.56 -11.41 7.08
C LEU A 4 19.71 -12.74 6.32
N GLN A 5 19.44 -13.84 7.02
CA GLN A 5 19.46 -15.18 6.47
C GLN A 5 18.53 -15.16 5.24
N ARG A 6 19.11 -15.31 4.04
CA ARG A 6 18.35 -15.41 2.79
C ARG A 6 17.38 -16.56 3.01
N ARG A 7 16.09 -16.24 3.20
CA ARG A 7 15.02 -17.22 3.41
C ARG A 7 15.21 -18.27 2.32
N GLN A 8 15.57 -19.50 2.68
CA GLN A 8 15.83 -20.53 1.70
C GLN A 8 14.50 -20.79 0.98
N LEU A 9 14.46 -20.45 -0.30
CA LEU A 9 13.26 -20.49 -1.12
C LEU A 9 13.21 -21.91 -1.70
N VAL A 10 12.19 -22.69 -1.37
CA VAL A 10 12.03 -24.07 -1.86
C VAL A 10 12.09 -24.12 -3.39
N GLY A 11 11.55 -23.10 -4.07
CA GLY A 11 11.59 -22.99 -5.52
C GLY A 11 13.01 -22.88 -6.09
N HIS A 12 13.96 -22.31 -5.33
CA HIS A 12 15.36 -22.23 -5.73
C HIS A 12 16.01 -23.61 -5.75
N ASP A 13 15.80 -24.40 -4.69
CA ASP A 13 16.39 -25.73 -4.57
C ASP A 13 15.77 -26.69 -5.59
N ILE A 14 14.47 -26.56 -5.89
CA ILE A 14 13.81 -27.28 -6.98
C ILE A 14 14.45 -26.95 -8.33
N LEU A 15 14.67 -25.67 -8.63
CA LEU A 15 15.25 -25.26 -9.93
C LEU A 15 16.71 -25.65 -10.06
N LEU A 16 17.47 -25.58 -8.96
CA LEU A 16 18.83 -26.12 -8.92
C LEU A 16 18.85 -27.64 -9.16
N ALA A 17 17.91 -28.38 -8.58
CA ALA A 17 17.83 -29.82 -8.80
C ALA A 17 17.43 -30.18 -10.24
N ARG A 18 16.63 -29.34 -10.90
CA ARG A 18 16.21 -29.57 -12.31
C ARG A 18 17.29 -29.20 -13.31
N HIS A 19 17.92 -28.04 -13.14
CA HIS A 19 18.77 -27.43 -14.19
C HIS A 19 20.22 -27.24 -13.77
N GLY A 20 20.52 -27.20 -12.46
CA GLY A 20 21.88 -27.07 -11.94
C GLY A 20 22.65 -25.90 -12.55
N ASN A 21 23.73 -26.23 -13.26
CA ASN A 21 24.62 -25.25 -13.90
C ASN A 21 24.06 -24.61 -15.17
N HIS A 22 22.92 -25.07 -15.70
CA HIS A 22 22.30 -24.50 -16.88
C HIS A 22 21.53 -23.20 -16.62
N ILE A 23 21.61 -22.66 -15.39
CA ILE A 23 20.85 -21.52 -14.93
C ILE A 23 21.73 -20.28 -15.02
N SER A 24 21.38 -19.36 -15.91
CA SER A 24 22.04 -18.07 -16.06
C SER A 24 21.63 -17.08 -14.97
N ALA A 25 20.34 -17.08 -14.59
CA ALA A 25 19.80 -16.21 -13.56
C ALA A 25 18.54 -16.80 -12.91
N MET A 26 18.29 -16.42 -11.65
CA MET A 26 17.00 -16.69 -10.98
C MET A 26 16.37 -15.41 -10.45
N ARG A 27 15.05 -15.31 -10.60
CA ARG A 27 14.25 -14.21 -10.07
C ARG A 27 13.10 -14.74 -9.21
N VAL A 28 12.91 -14.11 -8.06
CA VAL A 28 11.79 -14.42 -7.16
C VAL A 28 10.58 -13.59 -7.57
N ASP A 29 9.54 -14.27 -8.04
CA ASP A 29 8.23 -13.69 -8.28
C ASP A 29 7.37 -13.85 -7.02
N ARG A 30 7.43 -12.84 -6.15
CA ARG A 30 6.65 -12.82 -4.91
C ARG A 30 5.15 -12.67 -5.14
N SER A 31 4.74 -12.17 -6.32
CA SER A 31 3.31 -12.00 -6.63
C SER A 31 2.64 -13.34 -6.93
N ALA A 32 3.35 -14.22 -7.63
CA ALA A 32 2.89 -15.57 -7.92
C ALA A 32 3.47 -16.64 -6.97
N GLY A 33 4.18 -16.23 -5.91
CA GLY A 33 4.76 -17.14 -4.92
C GLY A 33 5.73 -18.17 -5.51
N ARG A 34 6.48 -17.83 -6.56
CA ARG A 34 7.34 -18.74 -7.32
C ARG A 34 8.72 -18.16 -7.59
N VAL A 35 9.66 -19.03 -7.93
CA VAL A 35 10.96 -18.66 -8.48
C VAL A 35 10.95 -18.98 -9.96
N VAL A 36 11.52 -18.10 -10.77
CA VAL A 36 11.70 -18.28 -12.21
C VAL A 36 13.20 -18.36 -12.49
N ALA A 37 13.64 -19.41 -13.16
CA ALA A 37 14.98 -19.55 -13.68
C ALA A 37 15.02 -19.17 -15.16
N PHE A 38 16.05 -18.42 -15.53
CA PHE A 38 16.46 -18.20 -16.91
C PHE A 38 17.59 -19.17 -17.21
N LEU A 39 17.47 -19.90 -18.31
CA LEU A 39 18.45 -20.92 -18.69
C LEU A 39 19.39 -20.38 -19.77
N ASP A 40 20.53 -21.04 -19.94
CA ASP A 40 21.56 -20.63 -20.89
C ASP A 40 21.10 -20.77 -22.35
N ASP A 41 20.10 -21.61 -22.61
CA ASP A 41 19.46 -21.79 -23.93
C ASP A 41 18.41 -20.70 -24.25
N GLY A 42 18.22 -19.74 -23.34
CA GLY A 42 17.24 -18.66 -23.47
C GLY A 42 15.83 -19.05 -23.04
N SER A 43 15.59 -20.30 -22.63
CA SER A 43 14.30 -20.73 -22.09
C SER A 43 14.12 -20.33 -20.63
N THR A 44 12.89 -20.50 -20.12
CA THR A 44 12.55 -20.19 -18.73
C THR A 44 11.77 -21.33 -18.10
N ASP A 45 12.10 -21.66 -16.84
CA ASP A 45 11.35 -22.61 -16.00
C ASP A 45 10.95 -21.94 -14.69
N SER A 46 9.90 -22.45 -14.04
CA SER A 46 9.43 -21.94 -12.76
C SER A 46 9.11 -23.03 -11.75
N ALA A 47 9.35 -22.73 -10.48
CA ALA A 47 9.04 -23.61 -9.36
C ALA A 47 8.32 -22.87 -8.23
N PRO A 48 7.30 -23.49 -7.61
CA PRO A 48 6.58 -22.89 -6.51
C PRO A 48 7.49 -22.77 -5.29
N ASN A 49 7.32 -21.68 -4.54
CA ASN A 49 8.09 -21.44 -3.33
C ASN A 49 7.35 -21.86 -2.05
N LEU A 50 6.12 -22.34 -2.20
CA LEU A 50 5.28 -22.87 -1.13
C LEU A 50 5.18 -24.39 -1.30
N ILE A 51 5.41 -25.13 -0.21
CA ILE A 51 5.27 -26.60 -0.18
C ILE A 51 3.80 -27.01 -0.38
N ALA A 52 2.86 -26.16 0.05
CA ALA A 52 1.43 -26.32 -0.24
C ALA A 52 0.84 -24.99 -0.73
N PRO A 53 0.16 -24.96 -1.88
CA PRO A 53 -0.40 -23.73 -2.46
C PRO A 53 -1.50 -23.07 -1.61
N GLY A 54 -2.05 -23.78 -0.61
CA GLY A 54 -3.03 -23.25 0.34
C GLY A 54 -2.46 -22.66 1.63
N LEU A 55 -1.14 -22.68 1.84
CA LEU A 55 -0.52 -22.10 3.04
C LEU A 55 -0.50 -20.58 2.92
N ARG A 56 -1.39 -19.90 3.65
CA ARG A 56 -1.31 -18.44 3.84
C ARG A 56 -0.02 -18.12 4.61
N MET A 57 0.90 -17.41 3.98
CA MET A 57 2.00 -16.79 4.71
C MET A 57 1.43 -15.67 5.58
N PRO A 58 2.05 -15.39 6.75
CA PRO A 58 1.66 -14.25 7.57
C PRO A 58 1.68 -12.97 6.74
N ASP A 59 0.55 -12.27 6.72
CA ASP A 59 0.41 -11.02 5.98
C ASP A 59 1.42 -10.02 6.55
N THR A 60 2.35 -9.58 5.69
CA THR A 60 3.26 -8.49 6.07
C THR A 60 2.52 -7.16 5.89
N LEU A 61 2.84 -6.14 6.68
CA LEU A 61 2.26 -4.79 6.53
C LEU A 61 2.26 -4.29 5.07
N ARG A 62 3.28 -4.71 4.29
CA ARG A 62 3.42 -4.39 2.87
C ARG A 62 2.45 -5.15 1.95
N SER A 63 2.04 -6.37 2.30
CA SER A 63 1.01 -7.09 1.51
C SER A 63 -0.37 -6.50 1.82
N VAL A 64 -0.69 -6.27 3.09
CA VAL A 64 -1.96 -5.64 3.51
C VAL A 64 -2.14 -4.27 2.85
N LEU A 65 -1.12 -3.40 2.88
CA LEU A 65 -1.19 -2.08 2.22
C LEU A 65 -1.34 -2.17 0.70
N ARG A 66 -0.83 -3.23 0.05
CA ARG A 66 -0.92 -3.41 -1.40
C ARG A 66 -2.27 -4.00 -1.81
N GLU A 67 -2.75 -5.00 -1.08
CA GLU A 67 -4.02 -5.68 -1.33
C GLU A 67 -5.21 -4.75 -1.05
N ASP A 68 -5.14 -3.98 0.04
CA ASP A 68 -6.24 -3.11 0.48
C ASP A 68 -6.05 -1.63 0.11
N TRP A 69 -5.17 -1.30 -0.83
CA TRP A 69 -4.91 0.09 -1.24
C TRP A 69 -6.19 0.83 -1.65
N LYS A 70 -7.13 0.16 -2.31
CA LYS A 70 -8.41 0.74 -2.73
C LYS A 70 -9.27 1.14 -1.53
N PHE A 71 -9.33 0.28 -0.52
CA PHE A 71 -10.06 0.54 0.72
C PHE A 71 -9.42 1.68 1.50
N LEU A 72 -8.09 1.65 1.62
CA LEU A 72 -7.31 2.71 2.29
C LEU A 72 -7.49 4.06 1.60
N THR A 73 -7.47 4.08 0.26
CA THR A 73 -7.70 5.27 -0.55
C THR A 73 -9.12 5.78 -0.37
N GLY A 74 -10.12 4.90 -0.35
CA GLY A 74 -11.52 5.26 -0.13
C GLY A 74 -11.74 5.93 1.22
N ILE A 75 -11.26 5.33 2.31
CA ILE A 75 -11.39 5.91 3.66
C ILE A 75 -10.65 7.24 3.78
N SER A 76 -9.43 7.32 3.23
CA SER A 76 -8.65 8.56 3.22
C SER A 76 -9.39 9.67 2.47
N ALA A 77 -9.96 9.37 1.31
CA ALA A 77 -10.75 10.32 0.53
C ALA A 77 -11.99 10.80 1.30
N CYS A 78 -12.75 9.90 1.94
CA CYS A 78 -13.88 10.28 2.78
C CYS A 78 -13.46 11.20 3.93
N SER A 79 -12.31 10.92 4.55
CA SER A 79 -11.78 11.73 5.65
C SER A 79 -11.40 13.13 5.19
N VAL A 80 -10.76 13.26 4.03
CA VAL A 80 -10.39 14.55 3.43
C VAL A 80 -11.62 15.35 3.01
N VAL A 81 -12.63 14.69 2.43
CA VAL A 81 -13.90 15.35 2.06
C VAL A 81 -14.60 15.90 3.30
N LEU A 82 -14.69 15.12 4.38
CA LEU A 82 -15.33 15.56 5.61
C LEU A 82 -14.55 16.72 6.25
N ALA A 83 -13.21 16.63 6.31
CA ALA A 83 -12.37 17.71 6.81
C ALA A 83 -12.52 18.99 5.98
N GLY A 84 -12.57 18.86 4.64
CA GLY A 84 -12.77 19.98 3.73
C GLY A 84 -14.13 20.65 3.91
N LEU A 85 -15.20 19.88 4.11
CA LEU A 85 -16.54 20.42 4.40
C LEU A 85 -16.57 21.19 5.72
N MET A 86 -15.97 20.64 6.78
CA MET A 86 -15.90 21.32 8.08
C MET A 86 -15.07 22.60 8.02
N PHE A 87 -13.96 22.57 7.27
CA PHE A 87 -13.12 23.75 7.07
C PHE A 87 -13.86 24.84 6.27
N ALA A 88 -14.54 24.47 5.18
CA ALA A 88 -15.32 25.40 4.37
C ALA A 88 -16.48 26.03 5.17
N ALA A 89 -17.19 25.23 5.97
CA ALA A 89 -18.24 25.73 6.85
C ALA A 89 -17.70 26.73 7.88
N SER A 90 -16.56 26.41 8.50
CA SER A 90 -15.90 27.30 9.47
C SER A 90 -15.45 28.62 8.82
N ALA A 91 -14.87 28.56 7.63
CA ALA A 91 -14.46 29.74 6.88
C ALA A 91 -15.66 30.62 6.46
N ALA A 92 -16.78 30.00 6.06
CA ALA A 92 -18.00 30.73 5.71
C ALA A 92 -18.60 31.46 6.93
N VAL A 93 -18.68 30.79 8.09
CA VAL A 93 -19.18 31.40 9.33
C VAL A 93 -18.24 32.53 9.80
N ALA A 94 -16.93 32.33 9.72
CA ALA A 94 -15.96 33.39 10.03
C ALA A 94 -16.11 34.60 9.10
N GLY A 95 -16.34 34.37 7.80
CA GLY A 95 -16.61 35.42 6.82
C GLY A 95 -17.87 36.24 7.14
N MET A 96 -18.94 35.59 7.60
CA MET A 96 -20.17 36.26 8.03
C MET A 96 -19.99 37.05 9.34
N SER A 97 -19.17 36.55 10.26
CA SER A 97 -18.88 37.25 11.53
C SER A 97 -18.06 38.53 11.35
N GLY A 98 -17.38 38.69 10.20
CA GLY A 98 -16.66 39.89 9.83
C GLY A 98 -17.50 40.94 9.09
N ASP A 99 -18.81 40.72 8.91
CA ASP A 99 -19.68 41.66 8.19
C ASP A 99 -19.84 42.97 8.99
N PRO A 100 -19.35 44.12 8.49
CA PRO A 100 -19.45 45.39 9.19
C PRO A 100 -20.90 45.82 9.47
N ALA A 101 -21.88 45.37 8.68
CA ALA A 101 -23.28 45.66 8.92
C ALA A 101 -23.83 44.93 10.17
N LEU A 102 -23.41 43.68 10.38
CA LEU A 102 -23.77 42.92 11.59
C LEU A 102 -23.07 43.48 12.83
N ILE A 103 -21.80 43.89 12.70
CA ILE A 103 -21.06 44.54 13.79
C ILE A 103 -21.73 45.88 14.18
N GLN A 104 -22.14 46.67 13.19
CA GLN A 104 -22.88 47.92 13.44
C GLN A 104 -24.24 47.65 14.10
N MET A 105 -24.99 46.63 13.67
CA MET A 105 -26.25 46.24 14.31
C MET A 105 -26.07 45.81 15.77
N LEU A 106 -25.04 45.00 16.07
CA LEU A 106 -24.76 44.57 17.44
C LEU A 106 -24.34 45.73 18.34
N THR A 107 -23.53 46.64 17.81
CA THR A 107 -23.06 47.84 18.52
C THR A 107 -24.22 48.82 18.76
N ALA A 108 -25.12 48.97 17.79
CA ALA A 108 -26.33 49.78 17.91
C ALA A 108 -27.33 49.20 18.93
N TYR A 109 -27.43 47.86 19.03
CA TYR A 109 -28.29 47.21 20.03
C TYR A 109 -27.73 47.30 21.46
N SER A 110 -26.41 47.29 21.63
CA SER A 110 -25.73 47.41 22.93
C SER A 110 -25.67 48.85 23.46
N GLY A 111 -26.01 49.85 22.65
CA GLY A 111 -25.93 51.28 22.99
C GLY A 111 -27.24 51.89 23.51
N ASN A 112 -28.25 51.07 23.80
CA ASN A 112 -29.55 51.47 24.36
C ASN A 112 -29.82 50.70 25.66
#